data_AF-A0A8W8KBA9-F1
#
_entry.id   AF-A0A8W8KBA9-F1
#
_cell.length_a   1.000
_cell.length_b   1.000
_cell.length_c   1.000
_cell.angle_alpha   90.00
_cell.angle_beta   90.00
_cell.angle_gamma   90.00
#
_symmetry.space_group_name_H-M   'P 1'
#
loop_
_entity.id
_entity.type
_entity.pdbx_description
1 polymer ?
#
loop_
_entity_poly.entity_id
_entity_poly.type
_entity_poly.pdbx_seq_one_letter_code
_entity_poly.pdbx_strand_id
1 'polypeptide(L)'
;MYIATLTHCIHLGHLDFLEKAKAQGDFVIVGLHTDPAVNRYKGSNYPIMNLHERTLSVLACRYVSEVVIGAPYAVTADLMDHFKVDVVCHGQTPIMPDVDGADPYAEPKKRNKFKLLDSGCELTTQMIIERIISHRLTYESRNKKKQDKELKILAMLERENSG
;
A
#
# COMPACT_ATOMS: atom_id res chain seq x y z
N MET A 1 9.85 20.81 5.77
CA MET A 1 9.55 19.47 6.31
C MET A 1 8.20 18.99 5.79
N TYR A 2 8.15 17.76 5.30
CA TYR A 2 7.01 17.21 4.56
C TYR A 2 6.41 15.97 5.23
N ILE A 3 5.09 15.76 5.15
CA ILE A 3 4.43 14.49 5.56
C ILE A 3 3.78 13.80 4.36
N ALA A 4 4.27 12.61 4.03
CA ALA A 4 3.58 11.61 3.21
C ALA A 4 2.89 10.61 4.13
N THR A 5 1.63 10.28 3.87
CA THR A 5 1.00 9.10 4.47
C THR A 5 1.18 7.91 3.54
N LEU A 6 1.88 6.87 3.98
CA LEU A 6 1.96 5.61 3.24
C LEU A 6 1.21 4.51 4.00
N THR A 7 0.34 3.83 3.27
CA THR A 7 -0.64 2.91 3.87
C THR A 7 -0.25 1.44 3.68
N HIS A 8 0.56 1.11 2.67
CA HIS A 8 0.81 -0.26 2.24
C HIS A 8 2.22 -0.48 1.66
N CYS A 9 2.43 -1.69 1.12
CA CYS A 9 3.66 -2.12 0.48
C CYS A 9 4.23 -1.08 -0.47
N ILE A 10 5.51 -0.73 -0.29
CA ILE A 10 6.20 0.12 -1.24
C ILE A 10 6.25 -0.58 -2.59
N HIS A 11 5.76 0.13 -3.60
CA HIS A 11 5.81 -0.27 -4.99
C HIS A 11 6.18 0.95 -5.83
N LEU A 12 6.32 0.77 -7.14
CA LEU A 12 6.80 1.82 -8.05
C LEU A 12 6.05 3.15 -7.89
N GLY A 13 4.71 3.12 -7.85
CA GLY A 13 3.93 4.35 -7.65
C GLY A 13 4.21 5.10 -6.34
N HIS A 14 4.61 4.40 -5.25
CA HIS A 14 5.03 5.06 -4.02
C HIS A 14 6.42 5.70 -4.17
N LEU A 15 7.33 5.07 -4.92
CA LEU A 15 8.65 5.63 -5.19
C LEU A 15 8.56 6.90 -6.03
N ASP A 16 7.78 6.88 -7.12
CA ASP A 16 7.57 8.04 -7.99
C ASP A 16 6.89 9.20 -7.23
N PHE A 17 5.94 8.87 -6.35
CA PHE A 17 5.32 9.84 -5.46
C PHE A 17 6.31 10.45 -4.47
N LEU A 18 7.12 9.63 -3.79
CA LEU A 18 8.10 10.11 -2.82
C LEU A 18 9.21 10.93 -3.47
N GLU A 19 9.61 10.60 -4.71
CA GLU A 19 10.53 11.41 -5.49
C GLU A 19 9.98 12.81 -5.76
N LYS A 20 8.73 12.89 -6.24
CA LYS A 20 8.04 14.18 -6.46
C LYS A 20 7.80 14.94 -5.16
N ALA A 21 7.53 14.24 -4.07
CA ALA A 21 7.38 14.84 -2.75
C ALA A 21 8.71 15.43 -2.25
N LYS A 22 9.83 14.73 -2.46
CA LYS A 22 11.17 15.26 -2.16
C LYS A 22 11.50 16.50 -2.99
N ALA A 23 11.01 16.60 -4.22
CA ALA A 23 11.16 17.84 -5.00
C ALA A 23 10.42 19.06 -4.40
N GLN A 24 9.52 18.86 -3.42
CA GLN A 24 8.85 19.95 -2.71
C GLN A 24 9.62 20.45 -1.48
N GLY A 25 10.71 19.79 -1.07
CA GLY A 25 11.54 20.24 0.05
C GLY A 25 12.61 19.25 0.48
N ASP A 26 13.57 19.72 1.28
CA ASP A 26 14.82 18.99 1.54
C ASP A 26 14.69 17.82 2.53
N PHE A 27 13.63 17.81 3.36
CA PHE A 27 13.43 16.83 4.43
C PHE A 27 12.02 16.20 4.39
N VAL A 28 11.98 14.89 4.15
CA VAL A 28 10.76 14.10 3.90
C VAL A 28 10.49 13.21 5.11
N ILE A 29 9.39 13.48 5.81
CA ILE A 29 8.86 12.62 6.86
C ILE A 29 7.70 11.80 6.27
N VAL A 30 7.66 10.52 6.61
CA VAL A 30 6.55 9.64 6.23
C VAL A 30 5.79 9.20 7.49
N GLY A 31 4.50 9.49 7.56
CA GLY A 31 3.60 8.96 8.59
C GLY A 31 3.08 7.58 8.20
N LEU A 32 3.25 6.59 9.08
CA LEU A 32 2.71 5.25 8.92
C LEU A 32 1.62 4.99 9.94
N HIS A 33 0.39 4.79 9.46
CA HIS A 33 -0.74 4.42 10.31
C HIS A 33 -0.59 3.00 10.87
N THR A 34 -1.16 2.75 12.04
CA THR A 34 -1.18 1.43 12.68
C THR A 34 -1.98 0.42 11.88
N ASP A 35 -1.70 -0.87 12.06
CA ASP A 35 -2.40 -1.94 11.35
C ASP A 35 -3.93 -1.91 11.58
N PRO A 36 -4.45 -1.68 12.81
CA PRO A 36 -5.88 -1.51 13.02
C PRO A 36 -6.49 -0.31 12.29
N ALA A 37 -5.76 0.81 12.23
CA ALA A 37 -6.22 2.00 11.51
C ALA A 37 -6.32 1.73 10.00
N VAL A 38 -5.33 1.01 9.44
CA VAL A 38 -5.34 0.61 8.02
C VAL A 38 -6.47 -0.38 7.73
N ASN A 39 -6.64 -1.40 8.58
CA ASN A 39 -7.70 -2.39 8.44
C ASN A 39 -9.09 -1.75 8.48
N ARG A 40 -9.30 -0.72 9.31
CA ARG A 40 -10.58 0.00 9.42
C ARG A 40 -11.12 0.51 8.07
N TYR A 41 -10.28 1.17 7.26
CA TYR A 41 -10.74 1.79 6.01
C TYR A 41 -10.51 0.95 4.75
N LYS A 42 -9.63 -0.06 4.79
CA LYS A 42 -9.43 -1.01 3.67
C LYS A 42 -10.18 -2.31 3.83
N GLY A 43 -10.46 -2.72 5.07
CA GLY A 43 -11.09 -3.98 5.43
C GLY A 43 -10.22 -5.21 5.15
N SER A 44 -10.87 -6.38 5.22
CA SER A 44 -10.30 -7.68 4.87
C SER A 44 -9.01 -7.99 5.64
N ASN A 45 -8.03 -8.62 4.97
CA ASN A 45 -6.73 -8.97 5.55
C ASN A 45 -5.67 -7.85 5.32
N TYR A 46 -6.09 -6.59 5.21
CA TYR A 46 -5.16 -5.47 5.11
C TYR A 46 -4.72 -4.97 6.50
N PRO A 47 -3.49 -4.42 6.63
CA PRO A 47 -2.45 -4.42 5.61
C PRO A 47 -1.79 -5.81 5.45
N ILE A 48 -1.33 -6.13 4.24
CA ILE A 48 -0.60 -7.38 3.98
C ILE A 48 0.73 -7.43 4.75
N MET A 49 1.40 -6.28 4.88
CA MET A 49 2.59 -6.11 5.70
C MET A 49 2.25 -5.37 6.99
N ASN A 50 2.75 -5.87 8.11
CA ASN A 50 2.55 -5.25 9.42
C ASN A 50 3.31 -3.91 9.53
N LEU A 51 3.03 -3.14 10.59
CA LEU A 51 3.60 -1.81 10.79
C LEU A 51 5.15 -1.81 10.78
N HIS A 52 5.80 -2.82 11.35
CA HIS A 52 7.25 -2.91 11.42
C HIS A 52 7.88 -3.20 10.05
N GLU A 53 7.28 -4.12 9.29
CA GLU A 53 7.70 -4.42 7.91
C GLU A 53 7.56 -3.20 7.00
N ARG A 54 6.45 -2.46 7.14
CA ARG A 54 6.23 -1.20 6.42
C ARG A 54 7.25 -0.14 6.81
N THR A 55 7.58 -0.03 8.09
CA THR A 55 8.57 0.92 8.61
C THR A 55 9.94 0.68 7.95
N LEU A 56 10.43 -0.56 7.97
CA LEU A 56 11.71 -0.90 7.35
C LEU A 56 11.70 -0.67 5.83
N SER A 57 10.59 -1.00 5.17
CA SER A 57 10.42 -0.79 3.73
C SER A 57 10.53 0.69 3.35
N VAL A 58 9.93 1.57 4.16
CA VAL A 58 9.89 3.02 3.94
C VAL A 58 11.24 3.66 4.26
N LEU A 59 11.89 3.25 5.34
CA LEU A 59 13.24 3.71 5.69
C LEU A 59 14.30 3.31 4.65
N ALA A 60 14.09 2.21 3.92
CA ALA A 60 14.98 1.81 2.83
C ALA A 60 14.86 2.70 1.58
N CYS A 61 13.86 3.58 1.52
CA CYS A 61 13.67 4.48 0.40
C CYS A 61 14.62 5.69 0.48
N ARG A 62 15.47 5.89 -0.54
CA ARG A 62 16.43 7.01 -0.62
C ARG A 62 15.81 8.41 -0.52
N TYR A 63 14.51 8.51 -0.77
CA TYR A 63 13.80 9.79 -0.77
C TYR A 63 13.27 10.16 0.61
N VAL A 64 13.22 9.21 1.55
CA VAL A 64 12.70 9.40 2.90
C VAL A 64 13.83 9.78 3.85
N SER A 65 13.58 10.78 4.69
CA SER A 65 14.51 11.23 5.73
C SER A 65 14.16 10.62 7.09
N GLU A 66 12.86 10.55 7.41
CA GLU A 66 12.39 10.07 8.71
C GLU A 66 11.00 9.42 8.61
N VAL A 67 10.66 8.57 9.57
CA VAL A 67 9.38 7.86 9.63
C VAL A 67 8.73 8.05 10.98
N VAL A 68 7.46 8.48 10.99
CA VAL A 68 6.60 8.51 12.18
C VAL A 68 5.82 7.21 12.23
N ILE A 69 6.24 6.32 13.13
CA ILE A 69 5.63 5.02 13.35
C ILE A 69 4.36 5.19 14.18
N GLY A 70 3.22 4.70 13.69
CA GLY A 70 1.93 4.84 14.38
C GLY A 70 1.34 6.24 14.28
N ALA A 71 1.57 6.92 13.16
CA ALA A 71 1.02 8.24 12.91
C ALA A 71 -0.54 8.23 12.95
N PRO A 72 -1.17 9.25 13.53
CA PRO A 72 -2.62 9.39 13.53
C PRO A 72 -3.16 9.43 12.10
N TYR A 73 -4.43 9.05 11.91
CA TYR A 73 -5.06 9.06 10.59
C TYR A 73 -5.23 10.49 10.05
N ALA A 74 -5.81 11.37 10.87
CA ALA A 74 -5.87 12.79 10.59
C ALA A 74 -4.52 13.47 10.85
N VAL A 75 -4.16 14.41 9.97
CA VAL A 75 -2.99 15.28 10.17
C VAL A 75 -3.41 16.42 11.10
N THR A 76 -3.03 16.33 12.38
CA THR A 76 -3.43 17.28 13.41
C THR A 76 -2.52 18.52 13.45
N ALA A 77 -3.04 19.61 14.05
CA ALA A 77 -2.28 20.82 14.34
C ALA A 77 -1.01 20.52 15.15
N ASP A 78 -1.15 19.77 16.25
CA ASP A 78 -0.04 19.38 17.12
C ASP A 78 1.07 18.65 16.37
N LEU A 79 0.70 17.74 15.46
CA LEU A 79 1.65 17.01 14.64
C LEU A 79 2.36 17.95 13.66
N MET A 80 1.61 18.84 13.00
CA MET A 80 2.20 19.84 12.11
C MET A 80 3.13 20.80 12.84
N ASP A 81 2.79 21.21 14.05
CA ASP A 81 3.56 22.18 14.84
C ASP A 81 4.80 21.53 15.47
N HIS A 82 4.68 20.30 15.98
CA HIS A 82 5.79 19.51 16.51
C HIS A 82 6.88 19.27 15.46
N PHE A 83 6.46 18.86 14.25
CA PHE A 83 7.33 18.60 13.12
C PHE A 83 7.57 19.83 12.24
N LYS A 84 7.14 21.03 12.64
CA LYS A 84 7.31 22.28 11.87
C LYS A 84 7.04 22.09 10.36
N VAL A 85 5.89 21.49 10.05
CA VAL A 85 5.55 21.01 8.71
C VAL A 85 5.26 22.20 7.80
N ASP A 86 5.95 22.27 6.66
CA ASP A 86 5.77 23.33 5.66
C ASP A 86 4.74 22.94 4.62
N VAL A 87 4.71 21.66 4.24
CA VAL A 87 3.84 21.13 3.20
C VAL A 87 3.41 19.70 3.55
N VAL A 88 2.16 19.39 3.28
CA VAL A 88 1.56 18.06 3.40
C VAL A 88 1.09 17.67 2.01
N CYS A 89 1.44 16.48 1.56
CA CYS A 89 1.11 16.01 0.22
C CYS A 89 0.58 14.61 0.29
N HIS A 90 -0.39 14.37 -0.57
CA HIS A 90 -1.01 13.09 -0.75
C HIS A 90 -0.98 12.74 -2.24
N GLY A 91 -0.99 11.44 -2.54
CA GLY A 91 -1.15 10.98 -3.91
C GLY A 91 -2.55 11.33 -4.46
N GLN A 92 -2.80 11.02 -5.72
CA GLN A 92 -4.14 11.18 -6.33
C GLN A 92 -5.12 10.08 -5.94
N THR A 93 -4.73 9.15 -5.06
CA THR A 93 -5.66 8.11 -4.58
C THR A 93 -6.80 8.72 -3.78
N PRO A 94 -7.99 8.09 -3.74
CA PRO A 94 -9.10 8.57 -2.93
C PRO A 94 -8.70 8.73 -1.46
N ILE A 95 -9.07 9.86 -0.87
CA ILE A 95 -8.91 10.14 0.55
C ILE A 95 -10.19 9.68 1.24
N MET A 96 -10.07 8.76 2.21
CA MET A 96 -11.21 8.31 2.99
C MET A 96 -11.43 9.25 4.18
N PRO A 97 -12.67 9.52 4.58
CA PRO A 97 -12.96 10.26 5.81
C PRO A 97 -12.44 9.51 7.06
N ASP A 98 -12.19 10.25 8.14
CA ASP A 98 -11.89 9.64 9.45
C ASP A 98 -13.17 9.08 10.12
N VAL A 99 -13.03 8.49 11.31
CA VAL A 99 -14.14 7.84 12.06
C VAL A 99 -15.34 8.74 12.33
N ASP A 100 -15.10 10.04 12.48
CA ASP A 100 -16.11 11.08 12.71
C ASP A 100 -16.67 11.65 11.40
N GLY A 101 -16.21 11.14 10.24
CA GLY A 101 -16.56 11.65 8.92
C GLY A 101 -15.78 12.90 8.52
N ALA A 102 -14.83 13.37 9.33
CA ALA A 102 -14.02 14.52 9.00
C ALA A 102 -12.99 14.21 7.90
N ASP A 103 -12.61 15.26 7.15
CA ASP A 103 -11.50 15.18 6.21
C ASP A 103 -10.17 15.09 6.98
N PRO A 104 -9.38 14.01 6.83
CA PRO A 104 -8.11 13.85 7.55
C PRO A 104 -7.07 14.93 7.20
N TYR A 105 -7.26 15.67 6.11
CA TYR A 105 -6.41 16.79 5.69
C TYR A 105 -7.03 18.17 5.93
N ALA A 106 -8.11 18.27 6.73
CA ALA A 106 -8.78 19.54 7.02
C ALA A 106 -7.81 20.62 7.55
N GLU A 107 -6.95 20.27 8.50
CA GLU A 107 -6.01 21.22 9.11
C GLU A 107 -4.90 21.67 8.14
N PRO A 108 -4.21 20.77 7.41
CA PRO A 108 -3.31 21.18 6.33
C PRO A 108 -3.94 22.06 5.26
N LYS A 109 -5.19 21.76 4.86
CA LYS A 109 -5.94 22.56 3.87
C LYS A 109 -6.26 23.95 4.42
N LYS A 110 -6.74 24.05 5.65
CA LYS A 110 -7.01 25.31 6.35
C LYS A 110 -5.76 26.21 6.42
N ARG A 111 -4.57 25.61 6.57
CA ARG A 111 -3.29 26.33 6.60
C ARG A 111 -2.68 26.61 5.23
N ASN A 112 -3.35 26.27 4.12
CA ASN A 112 -2.82 26.34 2.74
C ASN A 112 -1.51 25.56 2.53
N LYS A 113 -1.33 24.46 3.27
CA LYS A 113 -0.14 23.60 3.22
C LYS A 113 -0.38 22.27 2.52
N PHE A 114 -1.59 21.99 2.06
CA PHE A 114 -1.94 20.72 1.41
C PHE A 114 -1.71 20.76 -0.11
N LYS A 115 -1.06 19.73 -0.66
CA LYS A 115 -0.85 19.53 -2.11
C LYS A 115 -1.20 18.11 -2.55
N LEU A 116 -1.83 17.97 -3.71
CA LEU A 116 -1.97 16.68 -4.37
C LEU A 116 -0.82 16.49 -5.36
N LEU A 117 -0.17 15.34 -5.32
CA LEU A 117 0.89 14.97 -6.25
C LEU A 117 0.45 13.78 -7.08
N ASP A 118 0.59 13.91 -8.39
CA ASP A 118 0.42 12.80 -9.31
C ASP A 118 1.70 11.98 -9.36
N SER A 119 1.66 10.70 -9.00
CA SER A 119 2.80 9.79 -9.17
C SER A 119 3.09 9.54 -10.65
N GLY A 120 2.09 9.61 -11.53
CA GLY A 120 2.16 9.16 -12.93
C GLY A 120 2.08 7.63 -13.06
N CYS A 121 1.77 6.93 -11.96
CA CYS A 121 1.72 5.48 -11.89
C CYS A 121 0.36 5.03 -11.35
N GLU A 122 -0.38 4.27 -12.17
CA GLU A 122 -1.69 3.73 -11.81
C GLU A 122 -1.59 2.48 -10.90
N LEU A 123 -0.39 1.96 -10.66
CA LEU A 123 -0.19 0.74 -9.89
C LEU A 123 -0.65 0.92 -8.44
N THR A 124 -1.56 0.06 -8.00
CA THR A 124 -1.99 -0.01 -6.60
C THR A 124 -1.62 -1.34 -5.96
N THR A 125 -1.63 -1.39 -4.62
CA THR A 125 -1.44 -2.64 -3.88
C THR A 125 -2.48 -3.70 -4.26
N GLN A 126 -3.73 -3.29 -4.51
CA GLN A 126 -4.80 -4.19 -4.95
C GLN A 126 -4.47 -4.86 -6.28
N MET A 127 -3.95 -4.11 -7.26
CA MET A 127 -3.54 -4.66 -8.56
C MET A 127 -2.39 -5.67 -8.44
N ILE A 128 -1.45 -5.44 -7.51
CA ILE A 128 -0.36 -6.38 -7.23
C ILE A 128 -0.93 -7.69 -6.66
N ILE A 129 -1.86 -7.60 -5.71
CA ILE A 129 -2.52 -8.75 -5.11
C ILE A 129 -3.32 -9.53 -6.15
N GLU A 130 -4.12 -8.85 -6.97
CA GLU A 130 -4.89 -9.46 -8.05
C GLU A 130 -4.00 -10.18 -9.06
N ARG A 131 -2.85 -9.59 -9.41
CA ARG A 131 -1.86 -10.22 -10.29
C ARG A 131 -1.31 -11.52 -9.68
N ILE A 132 -0.97 -11.52 -8.40
CA ILE A 132 -0.46 -12.70 -7.69
C ILE A 132 -1.53 -13.80 -7.64
N ILE A 133 -2.77 -13.44 -7.28
CA ILE A 133 -3.89 -14.40 -7.20
C ILE A 133 -4.18 -14.99 -8.58
N SER A 134 -4.25 -14.17 -9.63
CA SER A 134 -4.51 -14.62 -11.00
C SER A 134 -3.45 -15.61 -11.49
N HIS A 135 -2.17 -15.34 -11.23
CA HIS A 135 -1.08 -16.25 -11.56
C HIS A 135 -1.18 -17.59 -10.81
N ARG A 136 -1.51 -17.53 -9.51
CA ARG A 136 -1.71 -18.73 -8.69
C ARG A 136 -2.86 -19.60 -9.22
N LEU A 137 -4.01 -19.02 -9.50
CA LEU A 137 -5.17 -19.74 -10.04
C LEU A 137 -4.86 -20.37 -11.40
N THR A 138 -4.12 -19.66 -12.26
CA THR A 138 -3.67 -20.19 -13.55
C THR A 138 -2.71 -21.37 -13.39
N TYR A 139 -1.81 -21.32 -12.41
CA TYR A 139 -0.92 -22.43 -12.07
C TYR A 139 -1.70 -23.64 -11.56
N GLU A 140 -2.60 -23.45 -10.59
CA GLU A 140 -3.42 -24.52 -10.01
C GLU A 140 -4.31 -25.20 -11.08
N SER A 141 -4.94 -24.43 -11.96
CA SER A 141 -5.76 -24.96 -13.06
C SER A 141 -4.95 -25.83 -14.04
N ARG A 142 -3.73 -25.40 -14.39
CA ARG A 142 -2.84 -26.17 -15.29
C ARG A 142 -2.40 -27.47 -14.65
N ASN A 143 -2.04 -27.45 -13.37
CA ASN A 143 -1.62 -28.64 -12.64
C ASN A 143 -2.76 -29.64 -12.48
N LYS A 144 -3.96 -29.16 -12.15
CA LYS A 144 -5.15 -30.02 -12.07
C LYS A 144 -5.44 -30.71 -13.40
N LYS A 145 -5.41 -29.98 -14.52
CA LYS A 145 -5.57 -30.57 -15.86
C LYS A 145 -4.51 -31.63 -16.19
N LYS A 146 -3.28 -31.45 -15.72
CA LYS A 146 -2.19 -32.42 -15.93
C LYS A 146 -2.44 -33.69 -15.09
N GLN A 147 -2.79 -33.54 -13.81
CA GLN A 147 -3.14 -34.65 -12.92
C GLN A 147 -4.35 -35.44 -13.43
N ASP A 148 -5.41 -34.75 -13.88
CA ASP A 148 -6.60 -35.39 -14.42
C ASP A 148 -6.30 -36.22 -15.69
N LYS A 149 -5.33 -35.77 -16.51
CA LYS A 149 -4.87 -36.53 -17.68
C LYS A 149 -4.05 -37.75 -17.27
N GLU A 150 -3.11 -37.60 -16.34
CA GLU A 150 -2.30 -38.70 -15.82
C GLU A 150 -3.16 -39.79 -15.18
N LEU A 151 -4.15 -39.39 -14.37
CA LEU A 151 -5.08 -40.32 -13.71
C LEU A 151 -5.94 -41.09 -14.73
N LYS A 152 -6.38 -40.44 -15.80
CA LYS A 152 -7.12 -41.10 -16.90
C LYS A 152 -6.25 -42.13 -17.62
N ILE A 153 -4.97 -41.82 -17.86
CA ILE A 153 -4.04 -42.74 -18.52
C ILE A 153 -3.79 -43.96 -17.62
N LEU A 154 -3.55 -43.76 -16.33
CA LEU A 154 -3.41 -44.85 -15.34
C LEU A 154 -4.64 -45.76 -15.31
N ALA A 155 -5.85 -45.16 -15.26
CA ALA A 155 -7.09 -45.94 -15.27
C ALA A 155 -7.32 -46.71 -16.59
N MET A 156 -6.81 -46.22 -17.73
CA MET A 156 -6.85 -46.95 -18.99
C MET A 156 -5.90 -48.15 -18.99
N LEU A 157 -4.66 -47.96 -18.51
CA LEU A 157 -3.66 -49.04 -18.40
C LEU A 157 -4.09 -50.14 -17.43
N GLU A 158 -4.72 -49.78 -16.30
CA GLU A 158 -5.23 -50.76 -15.34
C GLU A 158 -6.34 -51.63 -15.96
N ARG A 159 -7.21 -51.05 -16.79
CA ARG A 159 -8.27 -51.80 -17.50
C ARG A 159 -7.71 -52.73 -18.58
N GLU A 160 -6.65 -52.32 -19.28
CA GLU A 160 -5.99 -53.18 -20.28
C GLU A 160 -5.25 -54.36 -19.62
N ASN A 161 -4.69 -54.18 -18.43
CA ASN A 161 -3.99 -55.25 -17.70
C ASN A 161 -4.90 -56.24 -16.95
N SER A 162 -6.19 -55.91 -16.79
CA SER A 162 -7.16 -56.75 -16.05
C SER A 162 -8.22 -57.43 -16.93
N GLY A 163 -8.13 -57.25 -18.25
CA GLY A 163 -8.89 -58.02 -19.27
C GLY A 163 -7.99 -59.02 -19.99
#